data_AF-E5Y441-F1
#
_entry.id   AF-E5Y441-F1
#
_cell.length_a   1.000
_cell.length_b   1.000
_cell.length_c   1.000
_cell.angle_alpha   90.00
_cell.angle_beta   90.00
_cell.angle_gamma   90.00
#
_symmetry.space_group_name_H-M   'P 1'
#
loop_
_entity.id
_entity.type
_entity.pdbx_description
1 polymer ?
#
loop_
_entity_poly.entity_id
_entity_poly.type
_entity_poly.pdbx_seq_one_letter_code
_entity_poly.pdbx_strand_id
1 'polypeptide(L)'
;MAPLTEPAFARLRSVDPVLAEAAGDAAFELETDLFAALAKGIMEKGASDAFPFAWASLAAQIGEVSPERVLEAGSALEAFGKKTANALLGAAKAVRSGKIGMERLAALPDDEAVGALCSLRCVDVRLAVRVLIGVLRRPDVLRFDDEAVRSGLMRVHGPRSCTQEGFEAFRARHAPFGSAATLCLWESVERLRPVFPCGGEALDALKRRDKRLGRVIERLGPIRRGVEPDLFTALVDSVIAQQISGRAAQTISDRLHVLVGNFTPQGLAEADPSQIQQCGLSQRKVGYIQGIAREVASGALDLEALRHAPDEELIRKLSALNGIGVWTAEMLMIFSLCRPDVLSWGDLGIRRGMALLYGDRELTRERFERRRKRYSPYGSVVSLYLWSIAGMEEALAVKLPRG
;
A
#
# COMPACT_ATOMS: atom_id res chain seq x y z
N MET A 1 -28.48 3.52 -13.30
CA MET A 1 -28.48 2.21 -12.61
C MET A 1 -28.60 2.45 -11.12
N ALA A 2 -29.40 1.66 -10.41
CA ALA A 2 -29.56 1.79 -8.96
C ALA A 2 -28.25 1.42 -8.24
N PRO A 3 -27.93 2.04 -7.09
CA PRO A 3 -26.78 1.64 -6.27
C PRO A 3 -26.86 0.14 -5.94
N LEU A 4 -25.70 -0.50 -5.78
CA LEU A 4 -25.62 -1.88 -5.27
C LEU A 4 -26.39 -1.95 -3.95
N THR A 5 -27.52 -2.65 -3.97
CA THR A 5 -28.39 -2.79 -2.80
C THR A 5 -27.79 -3.77 -1.79
N GLU A 6 -28.17 -3.67 -0.51
CA GLU A 6 -27.77 -4.60 0.56
C GLU A 6 -27.90 -6.11 0.17
N PRO A 7 -28.96 -6.54 -0.54
CA PRO A 7 -29.10 -7.91 -1.01
C PRO A 7 -28.13 -8.32 -2.14
N ALA A 8 -27.58 -7.37 -2.88
CA ALA A 8 -26.54 -7.60 -3.88
C ALA A 8 -25.16 -7.75 -3.20
N PHE A 9 -24.89 -6.94 -2.18
CA PHE A 9 -23.69 -7.07 -1.34
C PHE A 9 -23.67 -8.36 -0.52
N ALA A 10 -24.80 -8.76 0.07
CA ALA A 10 -24.90 -10.02 0.81
C ALA A 10 -24.65 -11.25 -0.09
N ARG A 11 -25.13 -11.20 -1.34
CA ARG A 11 -24.85 -12.24 -2.34
C ARG A 11 -23.40 -12.21 -2.84
N LEU A 12 -22.84 -11.03 -3.12
CA LEU A 12 -21.42 -10.89 -3.46
C LEU A 12 -20.54 -11.44 -2.34
N ARG A 13 -20.84 -11.12 -1.08
CA ARG A 13 -20.13 -11.65 0.10
C ARG A 13 -20.22 -13.17 0.22
N SER A 14 -21.30 -13.79 -0.26
CA SER A 14 -21.46 -15.25 -0.24
C SER A 14 -20.68 -15.98 -1.35
N VAL A 15 -20.37 -15.29 -2.46
CA VAL A 15 -19.69 -15.85 -3.62
C VAL A 15 -18.19 -15.51 -3.60
N ASP A 16 -17.85 -14.29 -3.20
CA ASP A 16 -16.50 -13.78 -3.08
C ASP A 16 -16.42 -12.75 -1.92
N PRO A 17 -16.16 -13.23 -0.68
CA PRO A 17 -16.15 -12.39 0.52
C PRO A 17 -15.09 -11.28 0.49
N VAL A 18 -13.94 -11.55 -0.14
CA VAL A 18 -12.80 -10.64 -0.25
C VAL A 18 -13.13 -9.48 -1.18
N LEU A 19 -13.78 -9.80 -2.31
CA LEU A 19 -14.30 -8.82 -3.25
C LEU A 19 -15.40 -7.94 -2.64
N ALA A 20 -16.29 -8.53 -1.84
CA ALA A 20 -17.35 -7.78 -1.17
C ALA A 20 -16.83 -6.76 -0.15
N GLU A 21 -15.75 -7.10 0.56
CA GLU A 21 -15.07 -6.21 1.52
C GLU A 21 -14.33 -5.08 0.79
N ALA A 22 -13.59 -5.40 -0.28
CA ALA A 22 -12.89 -4.41 -1.11
C ALA A 22 -13.84 -3.43 -1.82
N ALA A 23 -14.99 -3.92 -2.30
CA ALA A 23 -16.04 -3.09 -2.89
C ALA A 23 -16.73 -2.22 -1.84
N GLY A 24 -16.90 -2.71 -0.61
CA GLY A 24 -17.39 -1.93 0.53
C GLY A 24 -16.46 -0.77 0.87
N ASP A 25 -15.15 -1.02 0.93
CA ASP A 25 -14.13 -0.02 1.20
C ASP A 25 -14.01 1.03 0.06
N ALA A 26 -14.10 0.59 -1.20
CA ALA A 26 -14.09 1.50 -2.36
C ALA A 26 -15.36 2.35 -2.45
N ALA A 27 -16.50 1.84 -2.01
CA ALA A 27 -17.77 2.56 -1.99
C ALA A 27 -17.83 3.62 -0.86
N PHE A 28 -17.05 3.44 0.22
CA PHE A 28 -17.09 4.30 1.41
C PHE A 28 -16.10 5.48 1.39
N GLU A 29 -15.12 5.51 0.47
CA GLU A 29 -13.99 6.46 0.57
C GLU A 29 -13.82 7.46 -0.58
N LEU A 30 -14.76 7.56 -1.51
CA LEU A 30 -14.65 8.48 -2.65
C LEU A 30 -15.68 9.61 -2.54
N GLU A 31 -15.15 10.78 -2.23
CA GLU A 31 -15.81 12.07 -2.10
C GLU A 31 -16.75 12.36 -3.30
N THR A 32 -17.87 13.03 -3.03
CA THR A 32 -18.83 13.49 -4.06
C THR A 32 -18.30 14.62 -4.93
N ASP A 33 -17.12 15.15 -4.62
CA ASP A 33 -16.51 16.28 -5.31
C ASP A 33 -15.39 15.83 -6.27
N LEU A 34 -15.51 16.23 -7.54
CA LEU A 34 -14.57 15.87 -8.60
C LEU A 34 -13.15 16.38 -8.32
N PHE A 35 -13.02 17.59 -7.78
CA PHE A 35 -11.71 18.19 -7.58
C PHE A 35 -11.00 17.54 -6.39
N ALA A 36 -11.70 17.31 -5.29
CA ALA A 36 -11.16 16.65 -4.12
C ALA A 36 -10.69 15.22 -4.47
N ALA A 37 -11.47 14.47 -5.26
CA ALA A 37 -11.06 13.16 -5.78
C ALA A 37 -9.79 13.23 -6.65
N LEU A 38 -9.69 14.21 -7.56
CA LEU A 38 -8.49 14.43 -8.37
C LEU A 38 -7.27 14.81 -7.51
N ALA A 39 -7.46 15.72 -6.56
CA ALA A 39 -6.40 16.19 -5.67
C ALA A 39 -5.88 15.05 -4.80
N LYS A 40 -6.77 14.22 -4.24
CA LYS A 40 -6.42 13.02 -3.45
C LYS A 40 -5.57 12.06 -4.27
N GLY A 41 -5.98 11.76 -5.51
CA GLY A 41 -5.24 10.86 -6.39
C GLY A 41 -3.90 11.41 -6.89
N ILE A 42 -3.79 12.72 -7.15
CA ILE A 42 -2.52 13.38 -7.51
C ILE A 42 -1.52 13.28 -6.36
N MET A 43 -1.99 13.49 -5.12
CA MET A 43 -1.17 13.41 -3.91
C MET A 43 -0.74 11.98 -3.60
N GLU A 44 -1.62 10.99 -3.79
CA GLU A 44 -1.35 9.55 -3.60
C GLU A 44 -0.14 9.10 -4.45
N LYS A 45 -0.11 9.48 -5.74
CA LYS A 45 1.00 9.14 -6.65
C LYS A 45 2.31 9.86 -6.36
N GLY A 46 2.24 11.06 -5.79
CA GLY A 46 3.42 11.85 -5.48
C GLY A 46 4.15 11.39 -4.21
N ALA A 47 3.46 10.66 -3.33
CA ALA A 47 3.89 10.39 -1.96
C ALA A 47 3.68 8.91 -1.60
N SER A 48 4.47 8.01 -2.21
CA SER A 48 4.30 6.54 -2.12
C SER A 48 4.14 5.99 -0.68
N ASP A 49 4.75 6.64 0.32
CA ASP A 49 4.65 6.22 1.72
C ASP A 49 4.16 7.33 2.67
N ALA A 50 3.89 8.53 2.15
CA ALA A 50 3.56 9.72 2.94
C ALA A 50 2.19 10.32 2.61
N PHE A 51 1.38 9.67 1.77
CA PHE A 51 0.08 10.16 1.31
C PHE A 51 -0.83 10.68 2.44
N PRO A 52 -1.09 9.93 3.54
CA PRO A 52 -1.99 10.40 4.59
C PRO A 52 -1.51 11.72 5.22
N PHE A 53 -0.20 11.88 5.37
CA PHE A 53 0.42 13.09 5.93
C PHE A 53 0.40 14.25 4.94
N ALA A 54 0.66 13.99 3.67
CA ALA A 54 0.67 15.00 2.63
C ALA A 54 -0.75 15.55 2.39
N TRP A 55 -1.77 14.68 2.39
CA TRP A 55 -3.17 15.06 2.31
C TRP A 55 -3.64 15.84 3.55
N ALA A 56 -3.34 15.35 4.75
CA ALA A 56 -3.66 16.05 5.99
C ALA A 56 -2.96 17.41 6.09
N SER A 57 -1.72 17.52 5.59
CA SER A 57 -0.99 18.79 5.53
C SER A 57 -1.60 19.76 4.53
N LEU A 58 -2.10 19.28 3.38
CA LEU A 58 -2.83 20.11 2.43
C LEU A 58 -4.11 20.64 3.08
N ALA A 59 -4.95 19.76 3.61
CA ALA A 59 -6.18 20.14 4.30
C ALA A 59 -5.92 21.11 5.48
N ALA A 60 -4.86 20.91 6.26
CA ALA A 60 -4.50 21.84 7.34
C ALA A 60 -4.03 23.21 6.84
N GLN A 61 -3.40 23.27 5.66
CA GLN A 61 -2.85 24.50 5.09
C GLN A 61 -3.91 25.35 4.37
N ILE A 62 -4.86 24.71 3.68
CA ILE A 62 -5.86 25.40 2.85
C ILE A 62 -7.30 25.26 3.37
N GLY A 63 -7.50 24.49 4.45
CA GLY A 63 -8.79 24.21 5.06
C GLY A 63 -9.60 23.21 4.24
N GLU A 64 -10.59 23.72 3.53
CA GLU A 64 -11.40 22.94 2.59
C GLU A 64 -10.64 22.77 1.27
N VAL A 65 -10.49 21.54 0.80
CA VAL A 65 -9.79 21.25 -0.46
C VAL A 65 -10.73 21.57 -1.63
N SER A 66 -10.70 22.84 -2.06
CA SER A 66 -11.48 23.32 -3.21
C SER A 66 -10.57 23.89 -4.31
N PRO A 67 -11.07 23.99 -5.57
CA PRO A 67 -10.31 24.63 -6.64
C PRO A 67 -9.86 26.05 -6.28
N GLU A 68 -10.70 26.82 -5.60
CA GLU A 68 -10.46 28.22 -5.20
C GLU A 68 -9.30 28.29 -4.20
N ARG A 69 -9.37 27.49 -3.14
CA ARG A 69 -8.36 27.45 -2.08
C ARG A 69 -7.00 26.99 -2.58
N VAL A 70 -6.98 26.01 -3.49
CA VAL A 70 -5.73 25.54 -4.12
C VAL A 70 -5.12 26.63 -5.02
N LEU A 71 -5.93 27.43 -5.71
CA LEU A 71 -5.44 28.52 -6.54
C LEU A 71 -4.96 29.71 -5.73
N GLU A 72 -5.62 30.03 -4.60
CA GLU A 72 -5.18 31.01 -3.62
C GLU A 72 -3.83 30.64 -3.00
N ALA A 73 -3.62 29.35 -2.71
CA ALA A 73 -2.36 28.85 -2.14
C ALA A 73 -1.17 29.04 -3.08
N GLY A 74 -1.37 29.01 -4.40
CA GLY A 74 -0.36 29.41 -5.38
C GLY A 74 1.01 28.76 -5.17
N SER A 75 2.06 29.59 -5.03
CA SER A 75 3.44 29.14 -4.80
C SER A 75 3.66 28.48 -3.43
N ALA A 76 2.76 28.67 -2.46
CA ALA A 76 2.85 27.99 -1.16
C ALA A 76 2.70 26.47 -1.26
N LEU A 77 2.19 25.97 -2.40
CA LEU A 77 2.10 24.54 -2.70
C LEU A 77 3.44 23.91 -3.11
N GLU A 78 4.49 24.71 -3.39
CA GLU A 78 5.81 24.18 -3.75
C GLU A 78 6.41 23.27 -2.66
N ALA A 79 5.94 23.40 -1.42
CA ALA A 79 6.26 22.53 -0.29
C ALA A 79 5.88 21.05 -0.49
N PHE A 80 4.98 20.74 -1.44
CA PHE A 80 4.59 19.38 -1.84
C PHE A 80 5.38 18.87 -3.07
N GLY A 81 6.37 19.64 -3.52
CA GLY A 81 7.17 19.37 -4.70
C GLY A 81 6.61 20.03 -5.96
N LYS A 82 7.50 20.61 -6.78
CA LYS A 82 7.16 21.40 -7.97
C LYS A 82 6.22 20.68 -8.95
N LYS A 83 6.40 19.36 -9.13
CA LYS A 83 5.56 18.55 -10.02
C LYS A 83 4.13 18.43 -9.47
N THR A 84 3.98 18.10 -8.19
CA THR A 84 2.69 17.95 -7.50
C THR A 84 1.95 19.28 -7.38
N ALA A 85 2.67 20.35 -7.04
CA ALA A 85 2.11 21.71 -6.97
C ALA A 85 1.52 22.15 -8.32
N ASN A 86 2.27 21.96 -9.40
CA ASN A 86 1.80 22.28 -10.75
C ASN A 86 0.61 21.41 -11.17
N ALA A 87 0.58 20.14 -10.76
CA ALA A 87 -0.53 19.23 -11.02
C ALA A 87 -1.82 19.70 -10.35
N LEU A 88 -1.76 20.03 -9.05
CA LEU A 88 -2.90 20.53 -8.28
C LEU A 88 -3.41 21.85 -8.84
N LEU A 89 -2.52 22.80 -9.12
CA LEU A 89 -2.88 24.08 -9.73
C LEU A 89 -3.49 23.90 -11.14
N GLY A 90 -2.97 22.94 -11.91
CA GLY A 90 -3.50 22.61 -13.24
C GLY A 90 -4.90 22.01 -13.17
N ALA A 91 -5.13 21.04 -12.28
CA ALA A 91 -6.44 20.44 -12.05
C ALA A 91 -7.45 21.49 -11.55
N ALA A 92 -7.06 22.34 -10.60
CA ALA A 92 -7.92 23.39 -10.06
C ALA A 92 -8.34 24.39 -11.14
N LYS A 93 -7.40 24.83 -12.00
CA LYS A 93 -7.71 25.68 -13.16
C LYS A 93 -8.69 25.03 -14.12
N ALA A 94 -8.52 23.74 -14.39
CA ALA A 94 -9.35 23.00 -15.34
C ALA A 94 -10.76 22.74 -14.84
N VAL A 95 -10.94 22.49 -13.53
CA VAL A 95 -12.26 22.40 -12.89
C VAL A 95 -12.93 23.78 -12.85
N ARG A 96 -12.21 24.82 -12.39
CA ARG A 96 -12.76 26.19 -12.30
C ARG A 96 -13.17 26.77 -13.65
N SER A 97 -12.47 26.43 -14.73
CA SER A 97 -12.81 26.91 -16.07
C SER A 97 -13.91 26.09 -16.77
N GLY A 98 -14.43 25.04 -16.13
CA GLY A 98 -15.37 24.10 -16.76
C GLY A 98 -14.75 23.26 -17.88
N LYS A 99 -13.42 23.28 -18.03
CA LYS A 99 -12.70 22.41 -18.98
C LYS A 99 -12.92 20.94 -18.66
N ILE A 100 -12.97 20.61 -17.37
CA ILE A 100 -13.43 19.33 -16.83
C ILE A 100 -14.43 19.61 -15.70
N GLY A 101 -15.45 18.77 -15.57
CA GLY A 101 -16.54 19.00 -14.61
C GLY A 101 -17.47 17.81 -14.60
N MET A 102 -18.20 17.59 -13.50
CA MET A 102 -19.05 16.41 -13.37
C MET A 102 -20.11 16.35 -14.48
N GLU A 103 -20.81 17.44 -14.74
CA GLU A 103 -21.83 17.52 -15.79
C GLU A 103 -21.25 17.26 -17.19
N ARG A 104 -20.09 17.86 -17.50
CA ARG A 104 -19.41 17.68 -18.78
C ARG A 104 -18.95 16.25 -18.98
N LEU A 105 -18.31 15.65 -17.98
CA LEU A 105 -17.87 14.26 -18.04
C LEU A 105 -19.07 13.30 -18.09
N ALA A 106 -20.16 13.62 -17.39
CA ALA A 106 -21.42 12.89 -17.42
C ALA A 106 -22.18 13.00 -18.77
N ALA A 107 -21.81 13.94 -19.64
CA ALA A 107 -22.34 14.07 -20.99
C ALA A 107 -21.47 13.39 -22.07
N LEU A 108 -20.19 13.11 -21.78
CA LEU A 108 -19.27 12.49 -22.74
C LEU A 108 -19.41 10.97 -22.76
N PRO A 109 -19.14 10.30 -23.90
CA PRO A 109 -18.84 8.88 -23.93
C PRO A 109 -17.64 8.54 -23.02
N ASP A 110 -17.57 7.30 -22.53
CA ASP A 110 -16.58 6.93 -21.52
C ASP A 110 -15.13 7.08 -21.99
N ASP A 111 -14.81 6.68 -23.22
CA ASP A 111 -13.46 6.84 -23.81
C ASP A 111 -13.06 8.33 -23.92
N GLU A 112 -14.02 9.18 -24.28
CA GLU A 112 -13.80 10.62 -24.39
C GLU A 112 -13.67 11.28 -23.01
N ALA A 113 -14.39 10.76 -22.00
CA ALA A 113 -14.27 11.21 -20.62
C ALA A 113 -12.90 10.84 -20.02
N VAL A 114 -12.40 9.62 -20.29
CA VAL A 114 -11.03 9.20 -19.93
C VAL A 114 -10.00 10.08 -20.64
N GLY A 115 -10.14 10.28 -21.95
CA GLY A 115 -9.24 11.15 -22.72
C GLY A 115 -9.23 12.60 -22.22
N ALA A 116 -10.39 13.14 -21.86
CA ALA A 116 -10.52 14.48 -21.29
C ALA A 116 -9.79 14.60 -19.94
N LEU A 117 -9.92 13.61 -19.06
CA LEU A 117 -9.19 13.55 -17.78
C LEU A 117 -7.67 13.41 -18.00
N CYS A 118 -7.24 12.50 -18.89
CA CYS A 118 -5.82 12.29 -19.21
C CYS A 118 -5.16 13.47 -19.94
N SER A 119 -5.93 14.40 -20.51
CA SER A 119 -5.40 15.65 -21.05
C SER A 119 -4.76 16.55 -19.98
N LEU A 120 -5.08 16.31 -18.70
CA LEU A 120 -4.32 16.84 -17.58
C LEU A 120 -3.02 16.02 -17.47
N ARG A 121 -1.86 16.65 -17.75
CA ARG A 121 -0.53 16.00 -17.77
C ARG A 121 -0.15 15.17 -16.52
N CYS A 122 -0.94 15.24 -15.46
CA CYS A 122 -0.70 14.57 -14.18
C CYS A 122 -1.78 13.55 -13.79
N VAL A 123 -2.76 13.34 -14.68
CA VAL A 123 -3.80 12.31 -14.55
C VAL A 123 -3.51 11.26 -15.60
N ASP A 124 -3.19 10.05 -15.16
CA ASP A 124 -3.12 8.90 -16.07
C ASP A 124 -4.48 8.19 -16.14
N VAL A 125 -4.56 7.19 -17.02
CA VAL A 125 -5.76 6.40 -17.27
C VAL A 125 -6.33 5.79 -15.99
N ARG A 126 -5.47 5.37 -15.05
CA ARG A 126 -5.88 4.73 -13.79
C ARG A 126 -6.62 5.72 -12.88
N LEU A 127 -6.10 6.93 -12.71
CA LEU A 127 -6.79 7.97 -11.94
C LEU A 127 -8.06 8.45 -12.65
N ALA A 128 -8.03 8.55 -13.98
CA ALA A 128 -9.21 8.92 -14.77
C ALA A 128 -10.37 7.93 -14.57
N VAL A 129 -10.10 6.63 -14.68
CA VAL A 129 -11.11 5.57 -14.50
C VAL A 129 -11.63 5.54 -13.05
N ARG A 130 -10.76 5.71 -12.04
CA ARG A 130 -11.19 5.81 -10.63
C ARG A 130 -12.17 6.96 -10.40
N VAL A 131 -11.94 8.10 -11.05
CA VAL A 131 -12.85 9.26 -10.99
C VAL A 131 -14.19 8.96 -11.67
N LEU A 132 -14.20 8.36 -12.86
CA LEU A 132 -15.45 8.04 -13.58
C LEU A 132 -16.32 7.02 -12.81
N ILE A 133 -15.70 6.04 -12.17
CA ILE A 133 -16.41 5.00 -11.42
C ILE A 133 -16.89 5.53 -10.06
N GLY A 134 -16.01 6.21 -9.31
CA GLY A 134 -16.29 6.67 -7.96
C GLY A 134 -17.20 7.90 -7.91
N VAL A 135 -16.89 8.90 -8.73
CA VAL A 135 -17.57 10.21 -8.72
C VAL A 135 -18.78 10.20 -9.65
N LEU A 136 -18.63 9.68 -10.88
CA LEU A 136 -19.70 9.71 -11.89
C LEU A 136 -20.55 8.44 -11.94
N ARG A 137 -20.21 7.42 -11.14
CA ARG A 137 -20.98 6.17 -11.02
C ARG A 137 -21.24 5.50 -12.38
N ARG A 138 -20.24 5.52 -13.27
CA ARG A 138 -20.29 4.91 -14.61
C ARG A 138 -19.49 3.59 -14.63
N PRO A 139 -20.16 2.44 -14.55
CA PRO A 139 -19.44 1.19 -14.33
C PRO A 139 -19.08 0.46 -15.64
N ASP A 140 -19.71 0.77 -16.78
CA ASP A 140 -19.62 0.01 -18.06
C ASP A 140 -18.49 0.44 -19.03
N VAL A 141 -17.46 1.12 -18.52
CA VAL A 141 -16.42 1.84 -19.28
C VAL A 141 -15.48 0.93 -20.10
N LEU A 142 -15.43 -0.40 -19.86
CA LEU A 142 -14.27 -1.21 -20.26
C LEU A 142 -14.50 -2.07 -21.52
N ARG A 143 -13.55 -1.98 -22.47
CA ARG A 143 -13.51 -2.75 -23.72
C ARG A 143 -12.29 -3.70 -23.81
N PHE A 144 -12.43 -4.81 -24.52
CA PHE A 144 -11.41 -5.88 -24.60
C PHE A 144 -10.15 -5.48 -25.38
N ASP A 145 -10.35 -4.66 -26.41
CA ASP A 145 -9.36 -4.13 -27.34
C ASP A 145 -8.39 -3.13 -26.68
N ASP A 146 -8.68 -2.71 -25.45
CA ASP A 146 -7.78 -1.89 -24.66
C ASP A 146 -6.54 -2.70 -24.21
N GLU A 147 -5.35 -2.29 -24.66
CA GLU A 147 -4.07 -2.97 -24.38
C GLU A 147 -3.83 -3.14 -22.88
N ALA A 148 -4.30 -2.16 -22.11
CA ALA A 148 -4.28 -2.16 -20.66
C ALA A 148 -5.09 -3.35 -20.07
N VAL A 149 -6.30 -3.55 -20.58
CA VAL A 149 -7.20 -4.63 -20.15
C VAL A 149 -6.63 -6.01 -20.52
N ARG A 150 -6.08 -6.16 -21.74
CA ARG A 150 -5.46 -7.43 -22.17
C ARG A 150 -4.21 -7.75 -21.34
N SER A 151 -3.38 -6.77 -21.05
CA SER A 151 -2.17 -6.93 -20.22
C SER A 151 -2.50 -7.30 -18.78
N GLY A 152 -3.62 -6.80 -18.25
CA GLY A 152 -4.13 -7.16 -16.92
C GLY A 152 -4.72 -8.55 -16.84
N LEU A 153 -5.57 -8.92 -17.79
CA LEU A 153 -6.11 -10.27 -17.91
C LEU A 153 -4.98 -11.32 -18.04
N MET A 154 -3.93 -11.02 -18.82
CA MET A 154 -2.79 -11.93 -19.02
C MET A 154 -2.07 -12.19 -17.71
N ARG A 155 -1.89 -11.13 -16.91
CA ARG A 155 -1.16 -11.19 -15.64
C ARG A 155 -1.92 -11.91 -14.53
N VAL A 156 -3.25 -11.78 -14.50
CA VAL A 156 -4.07 -12.25 -13.36
C VAL A 156 -4.72 -13.60 -13.61
N HIS A 157 -5.11 -13.90 -14.85
CA HIS A 157 -5.82 -15.13 -15.20
C HIS A 157 -5.08 -16.01 -16.21
N GLY A 158 -3.88 -15.58 -16.61
CA GLY A 158 -3.05 -16.30 -17.56
C GLY A 158 -3.62 -16.30 -18.99
N PRO A 159 -3.01 -17.07 -19.90
CA PRO A 159 -3.26 -16.96 -21.34
C PRO A 159 -4.70 -17.24 -21.77
N ARG A 160 -5.44 -18.04 -20.99
CA ARG A 160 -6.79 -18.51 -21.35
C ARG A 160 -7.87 -17.42 -21.26
N SER A 161 -7.65 -16.36 -20.48
CA SER A 161 -8.60 -15.24 -20.32
C SER A 161 -8.28 -14.05 -21.22
N CYS A 162 -7.27 -14.17 -22.08
CA CYS A 162 -6.81 -13.12 -23.01
C CYS A 162 -7.24 -13.34 -24.46
N THR A 163 -8.25 -14.17 -24.66
CA THR A 163 -9.00 -14.24 -25.91
C THR A 163 -10.29 -13.43 -25.76
N GLN A 164 -10.81 -12.94 -26.88
CA GLN A 164 -12.10 -12.22 -26.94
C GLN A 164 -13.20 -13.04 -26.24
N GLU A 165 -13.25 -14.33 -26.54
CA GLU A 165 -14.18 -15.30 -25.94
C GLU A 165 -13.95 -15.51 -24.43
N GLY A 166 -12.69 -15.54 -23.98
CA GLY A 166 -12.35 -15.65 -22.56
C GLY A 166 -12.75 -14.42 -21.74
N PHE A 167 -12.61 -13.23 -22.33
CA PHE A 167 -13.08 -11.98 -21.72
C PHE A 167 -14.60 -11.87 -21.71
N GLU A 168 -15.27 -12.28 -22.78
CA GLU A 168 -16.73 -12.30 -22.85
C GLU A 168 -17.33 -13.32 -21.87
N ALA A 169 -16.71 -14.49 -21.71
CA ALA A 169 -17.10 -15.47 -20.69
C ALA A 169 -16.87 -14.95 -19.25
N PHE A 170 -15.76 -14.24 -19.01
CA PHE A 170 -15.51 -13.56 -17.74
C PHE A 170 -16.58 -12.50 -17.45
N ARG A 171 -16.90 -11.65 -18.44
CA ARG A 171 -17.97 -10.65 -18.32
C ARG A 171 -19.32 -11.29 -18.06
N ALA A 172 -19.68 -12.34 -18.79
CA ALA A 172 -20.96 -13.02 -18.65
C ALA A 172 -21.14 -13.64 -17.25
N ARG A 173 -20.06 -14.21 -16.68
CA ARG A 173 -20.07 -14.77 -15.31
C ARG A 173 -20.35 -13.72 -14.23
N HIS A 174 -19.91 -12.47 -14.42
CA HIS A 174 -19.98 -11.42 -13.39
C HIS A 174 -21.02 -10.32 -13.71
N ALA A 175 -21.66 -10.38 -14.88
CA ALA A 175 -22.69 -9.46 -15.35
C ALA A 175 -23.87 -9.20 -14.38
N PRO A 176 -24.35 -10.18 -13.57
CA PRO A 176 -25.48 -9.95 -12.66
C PRO A 176 -25.21 -9.00 -11.48
N PHE A 177 -23.94 -8.66 -11.20
CA PHE A 177 -23.53 -7.85 -10.05
C PHE A 177 -23.12 -6.42 -10.42
N GLY A 178 -23.39 -6.01 -11.66
CA GLY A 178 -22.88 -4.76 -12.21
C GLY A 178 -21.37 -4.82 -12.46
N SER A 179 -20.87 -3.91 -13.28
CA SER A 179 -19.49 -3.85 -13.79
C SER A 179 -18.43 -3.42 -12.76
N ALA A 180 -18.70 -3.62 -11.47
CA ALA A 180 -17.71 -3.61 -10.39
C ALA A 180 -16.63 -4.71 -10.56
N ALA A 181 -16.91 -5.79 -11.30
CA ALA A 181 -15.97 -6.91 -11.46
C ALA A 181 -14.70 -6.56 -12.26
N THR A 182 -14.73 -5.52 -13.09
CA THR A 182 -13.57 -5.07 -13.87
C THR A 182 -12.69 -4.06 -13.11
N LEU A 183 -13.17 -3.49 -11.99
CA LEU A 183 -12.29 -2.83 -10.99
C LEU A 183 -11.29 -3.81 -10.38
N CYS A 184 -11.62 -5.11 -10.37
CA CYS A 184 -10.94 -6.10 -9.55
C CYS A 184 -9.84 -6.87 -10.27
N LEU A 185 -9.73 -6.68 -11.58
CA LEU A 185 -8.73 -7.36 -12.38
C LEU A 185 -7.38 -6.64 -12.50
N TRP A 186 -7.20 -5.38 -12.07
CA TRP A 186 -5.94 -4.71 -12.46
C TRP A 186 -5.22 -3.69 -11.56
N GLU A 187 -5.73 -3.20 -10.43
CA GLU A 187 -4.91 -2.37 -9.51
C GLU A 187 -4.71 -2.94 -8.09
N SER A 188 -4.89 -4.25 -7.92
CA SER A 188 -4.65 -4.91 -6.64
C SER A 188 -3.17 -5.19 -6.30
N VAL A 189 -2.18 -4.79 -7.12
CA VAL A 189 -0.78 -4.87 -6.66
C VAL A 189 -0.51 -3.91 -5.48
N GLU A 190 -1.32 -2.87 -5.26
CA GLU A 190 -1.25 -2.06 -4.02
C GLU A 190 -2.38 -2.30 -3.01
N ARG A 191 -3.44 -3.04 -3.36
CA ARG A 191 -4.63 -3.21 -2.48
C ARG A 191 -5.10 -4.64 -2.19
N LEU A 192 -4.46 -5.70 -2.70
CA LEU A 192 -4.64 -7.06 -2.17
C LEU A 192 -3.48 -7.53 -1.29
N ARG A 193 -2.54 -6.64 -0.95
CA ARG A 193 -1.75 -6.88 0.25
C ARG A 193 -2.71 -6.75 1.42
N PRO A 194 -2.99 -7.83 2.18
CA PRO A 194 -3.75 -7.71 3.42
C PRO A 194 -3.16 -6.56 4.21
N VAL A 195 -3.99 -5.76 4.84
CA VAL A 195 -3.48 -4.69 5.70
C VAL A 195 -3.27 -5.24 7.09
N PHE A 196 -2.24 -4.75 7.76
CA PHE A 196 -2.01 -5.07 9.15
C PHE A 196 -3.28 -4.70 9.95
N PRO A 197 -3.83 -5.61 10.76
CA PRO A 197 -5.10 -5.38 11.46
C PRO A 197 -4.91 -4.31 12.55
N CYS A 198 -5.28 -3.08 12.21
CA CYS A 198 -5.26 -1.92 13.10
C CYS A 198 -6.69 -1.56 13.52
N GLY A 199 -7.33 -2.46 14.27
CA GLY A 199 -8.74 -2.33 14.65
C GLY A 199 -9.03 -1.26 15.71
N GLY A 200 -10.28 -0.80 15.79
CA GLY A 200 -10.73 0.23 16.73
C GLY A 200 -10.45 -0.11 18.21
N GLU A 201 -10.59 -1.38 18.59
CA GLU A 201 -10.30 -1.84 19.96
C GLU A 201 -8.86 -1.58 20.38
N ALA A 202 -7.88 -1.93 19.52
CA ALA A 202 -6.46 -1.72 19.79
C ALA A 202 -6.15 -0.23 19.92
N LEU A 203 -6.68 0.59 19.01
CA LEU A 203 -6.50 2.04 19.04
C LEU A 203 -7.07 2.67 20.31
N ASP A 204 -8.29 2.27 20.70
CA ASP A 204 -8.94 2.82 21.90
C ASP A 204 -8.24 2.37 23.18
N ALA A 205 -7.77 1.12 23.24
CA ALA A 205 -6.95 0.64 24.36
C ALA A 205 -5.65 1.44 24.49
N LEU A 206 -4.96 1.69 23.37
CA LEU A 206 -3.72 2.46 23.34
C LEU A 206 -3.92 3.94 23.75
N LYS A 207 -4.98 4.60 23.24
CA LYS A 207 -5.36 5.97 23.65
C LYS A 207 -5.62 6.08 25.16
N ARG A 208 -6.21 5.04 25.77
CA ARG A 208 -6.45 4.99 27.22
C ARG A 208 -5.16 4.80 28.01
N ARG A 209 -4.26 3.92 27.56
CA ARG A 209 -3.02 3.55 28.27
C ARG A 209 -1.92 4.58 28.18
N ASP A 210 -1.84 5.33 27.08
CA ASP A 210 -0.84 6.39 26.91
C ASP A 210 -1.44 7.62 26.24
N LYS A 211 -1.57 8.70 27.00
CA LYS A 211 -2.15 9.97 26.52
C LYS A 211 -1.29 10.67 25.46
N ARG A 212 0.03 10.46 25.45
CA ARG A 212 0.90 11.05 24.42
C ARG A 212 0.70 10.34 23.11
N LEU A 213 0.72 9.00 23.13
CA LEU A 213 0.41 8.19 21.96
C LEU A 213 -1.02 8.42 21.48
N GLY A 214 -1.99 8.53 22.40
CA GLY A 214 -3.39 8.78 22.07
C GLY A 214 -3.60 10.04 21.24
N ARG A 215 -2.92 11.15 21.58
CA ARG A 215 -2.95 12.37 20.76
C ARG A 215 -2.37 12.18 19.36
N VAL A 216 -1.34 11.34 19.21
CA VAL A 216 -0.78 11.01 17.89
C VAL A 216 -1.79 10.18 17.09
N ILE A 217 -2.42 9.18 17.72
CA ILE A 217 -3.45 8.35 17.08
C ILE A 217 -4.63 9.21 16.62
N GLU A 218 -5.11 10.14 17.44
CA GLU A 218 -6.21 11.07 17.09
C GLU A 218 -5.83 11.97 15.91
N ARG A 219 -4.59 12.47 15.89
CA ARG A 219 -4.10 13.34 14.81
C ARG A 219 -3.92 12.60 13.49
N LEU A 220 -3.43 11.36 13.53
CA LEU A 220 -3.12 10.59 12.33
C LEU A 220 -4.26 9.71 11.83
N GLY A 221 -5.21 9.41 12.70
CA GLY A 221 -6.21 8.37 12.44
C GLY A 221 -5.58 6.98 12.37
N PRO A 222 -6.38 5.96 12.00
CA PRO A 222 -5.91 4.59 11.80
C PRO A 222 -4.86 4.51 10.69
N ILE A 223 -3.69 3.92 10.99
CA ILE A 223 -2.67 3.65 9.96
C ILE A 223 -3.06 2.39 9.18
N ARG A 224 -3.22 2.53 7.87
CA ARG A 224 -3.35 1.41 6.93
C ARG A 224 -1.97 1.07 6.36
N ARG A 225 -1.49 -0.15 6.62
CA ARG A 225 -0.18 -0.62 6.15
C ARG A 225 -0.32 -2.00 5.52
N GLY A 226 0.06 -2.14 4.25
CA GLY A 226 0.04 -3.43 3.55
C GLY A 226 1.05 -4.43 4.13
N VAL A 227 0.72 -5.71 4.03
CA VAL A 227 1.51 -6.87 4.44
C VAL A 227 1.68 -7.87 3.29
N GLU A 228 2.70 -8.71 3.36
CA GLU A 228 2.94 -9.81 2.43
C GLU A 228 2.62 -11.14 3.13
N PRO A 229 1.43 -11.73 2.94
CA PRO A 229 0.98 -12.88 3.74
C PRO A 229 1.74 -14.17 3.44
N ASP A 230 2.39 -14.26 2.28
CA ASP A 230 3.29 -15.37 1.98
C ASP A 230 4.65 -15.16 2.65
N LEU A 231 4.92 -15.94 3.69
CA LEU A 231 6.13 -15.82 4.50
C LEU A 231 7.39 -16.13 3.67
N PHE A 232 7.30 -17.01 2.67
CA PHE A 232 8.44 -17.32 1.80
C PHE A 232 8.81 -16.14 0.91
N THR A 233 7.83 -15.56 0.21
CA THR A 233 8.02 -14.34 -0.58
C THR A 233 8.55 -13.20 0.29
N ALA A 234 7.96 -12.98 1.46
CA ALA A 234 8.40 -11.94 2.39
C ALA A 234 9.87 -12.14 2.85
N LEU A 235 10.29 -13.39 3.10
CA LEU A 235 11.67 -13.74 3.43
C LEU A 235 12.62 -13.37 2.29
N VAL A 236 12.29 -13.78 1.06
CA VAL A 236 13.12 -13.50 -0.12
C VAL A 236 13.21 -12.01 -0.38
N ASP A 237 12.09 -11.29 -0.39
CA ASP A 237 12.05 -9.84 -0.56
C ASP A 237 12.84 -9.11 0.54
N SER A 238 12.80 -9.62 1.78
CA SER A 238 13.60 -9.04 2.88
C SER A 238 15.10 -9.12 2.60
N VAL A 239 15.59 -10.23 2.03
CA VAL A 239 17.01 -10.39 1.64
C VAL A 239 17.35 -9.48 0.47
N ILE A 240 16.45 -9.38 -0.51
CA ILE A 240 16.62 -8.47 -1.66
C ILE A 240 16.78 -7.03 -1.16
N ALA A 241 15.90 -6.56 -0.27
CA ALA A 241 15.83 -5.17 0.18
C ALA A 241 16.98 -4.72 1.10
N GLN A 242 17.78 -5.63 1.65
CA GLN A 242 18.87 -5.28 2.58
C GLN A 242 19.86 -4.27 1.99
N GLN A 243 20.18 -3.21 2.73
CA GLN A 243 21.23 -2.23 2.41
C GLN A 243 21.05 -1.48 1.07
N ILE A 244 19.84 -1.47 0.50
CA ILE A 244 19.52 -0.75 -0.75
C ILE A 244 18.22 0.04 -0.60
N SER A 245 17.93 0.93 -1.56
CA SER A 245 16.67 1.67 -1.56
C SER A 245 15.50 0.77 -1.94
N GLY A 246 14.28 1.09 -1.47
CA GLY A 246 13.07 0.34 -1.81
C GLY A 246 12.82 0.26 -3.32
N ARG A 247 13.12 1.34 -4.07
CA ARG A 247 13.00 1.34 -5.54
C ARG A 247 13.98 0.37 -6.22
N ALA A 248 15.21 0.30 -5.71
CA ALA A 248 16.21 -0.66 -6.21
C ALA A 248 15.79 -2.10 -5.87
N ALA A 249 15.30 -2.33 -4.66
CA ALA A 249 14.77 -3.62 -4.23
C ALA A 249 13.61 -4.09 -5.11
N GLN A 250 12.64 -3.21 -5.38
CA GLN A 250 11.51 -3.51 -6.27
C GLN A 250 11.99 -3.87 -7.67
N THR A 251 12.91 -3.08 -8.24
CA THR A 251 13.47 -3.36 -9.58
C THR A 251 14.14 -4.73 -9.65
N ILE A 252 14.86 -5.13 -8.60
CA ILE A 252 15.49 -6.44 -8.51
C ILE A 252 14.43 -7.54 -8.36
N SER A 253 13.46 -7.36 -7.46
CA SER A 253 12.37 -8.32 -7.26
C SER A 253 11.56 -8.55 -8.54
N ASP A 254 11.21 -7.49 -9.28
CA ASP A 254 10.50 -7.58 -10.56
C ASP A 254 11.30 -8.41 -11.59
N ARG A 255 12.61 -8.22 -11.66
CA ARG A 255 13.48 -8.99 -12.56
C ARG A 255 13.57 -10.46 -12.15
N LEU A 256 13.62 -10.76 -10.86
CA LEU A 256 13.56 -12.15 -10.39
C LEU A 256 12.21 -12.79 -10.74
N HIS A 257 11.10 -12.07 -10.57
CA HIS A 257 9.78 -12.57 -10.95
C HIS A 257 9.67 -12.85 -12.45
N VAL A 258 10.32 -12.05 -13.32
CA VAL A 258 10.41 -12.35 -14.76
C VAL A 258 11.21 -13.63 -15.01
N LEU A 259 12.28 -13.88 -14.23
CA LEU A 259 13.13 -15.05 -14.38
C LEU A 259 12.46 -16.35 -13.92
N VAL A 260 11.84 -16.34 -12.73
CA VAL A 260 11.33 -17.58 -12.08
C VAL A 260 9.81 -17.64 -11.93
N GLY A 261 9.08 -16.60 -12.33
CA GLY A 261 7.66 -16.47 -12.05
C GLY A 261 7.42 -16.12 -10.58
N ASN A 262 6.40 -16.74 -9.97
CA ASN A 262 6.17 -16.58 -8.53
C ASN A 262 7.33 -17.18 -7.73
N PHE A 263 7.69 -16.55 -6.61
CA PHE A 263 8.68 -17.11 -5.71
C PHE A 263 8.15 -18.41 -5.10
N THR A 264 8.75 -19.52 -5.51
CA THR A 264 8.52 -20.84 -4.94
C THR A 264 9.83 -21.40 -4.39
N PRO A 265 9.80 -22.17 -3.29
CA PRO A 265 11.01 -22.77 -2.73
C PRO A 265 11.78 -23.59 -3.78
N GLN A 266 11.08 -24.41 -4.56
CA GLN A 266 11.69 -25.24 -5.60
C GLN A 266 12.25 -24.37 -6.74
N GLY A 267 11.47 -23.41 -7.25
CA GLY A 267 11.90 -22.56 -8.37
C GLY A 267 13.15 -21.74 -8.06
N LEU A 268 13.26 -21.18 -6.85
CA LEU A 268 14.45 -20.43 -6.44
C LEU A 268 15.63 -21.32 -6.05
N ALA A 269 15.39 -22.53 -5.54
CA ALA A 269 16.45 -23.48 -5.22
C ALA A 269 17.13 -24.05 -6.47
N GLU A 270 16.36 -24.27 -7.55
CA GLU A 270 16.82 -24.89 -8.79
C GLU A 270 17.29 -23.87 -9.85
N ALA A 271 16.92 -22.60 -9.71
CA ALA A 271 17.34 -21.54 -10.62
C ALA A 271 18.87 -21.38 -10.66
N ASP A 272 19.40 -21.09 -11.85
CA ASP A 272 20.84 -20.90 -12.05
C ASP A 272 21.33 -19.68 -11.22
N PRO A 273 22.30 -19.86 -10.29
CA PRO A 273 22.82 -18.77 -9.47
C PRO A 273 23.33 -17.58 -10.28
N SER A 274 23.89 -17.84 -11.47
CA SER A 274 24.38 -16.80 -12.37
C SER A 274 23.26 -15.94 -12.96
N GLN A 275 22.10 -16.55 -13.25
CA GLN A 275 20.92 -15.83 -13.74
C GLN A 275 20.29 -14.99 -12.62
N ILE A 276 20.20 -15.51 -11.39
CA ILE A 276 19.73 -14.75 -10.23
C ILE A 276 20.65 -13.55 -9.97
N GLN A 277 21.97 -13.73 -10.10
CA GLN A 277 22.93 -12.65 -9.95
C GLN A 277 22.71 -11.54 -11.00
N GLN A 278 22.45 -11.91 -12.26
CA GLN A 278 22.21 -10.97 -13.36
C GLN A 278 20.99 -10.06 -13.13
N CYS A 279 20.05 -10.44 -12.27
CA CYS A 279 18.94 -9.56 -11.88
C CYS A 279 19.38 -8.35 -11.05
N GLY A 280 20.60 -8.35 -10.50
CA GLY A 280 21.18 -7.24 -9.74
C GLY A 280 21.51 -7.58 -8.28
N LEU A 281 21.54 -8.87 -7.92
CA LEU A 281 21.89 -9.34 -6.58
C LEU A 281 23.40 -9.58 -6.44
N SER A 282 23.92 -9.40 -5.23
CA SER A 282 25.27 -9.83 -4.90
C SER A 282 25.34 -11.35 -4.74
N GLN A 283 26.50 -11.95 -5.01
CA GLN A 283 26.72 -13.39 -4.82
C GLN A 283 26.31 -13.88 -3.42
N ARG A 284 26.57 -13.07 -2.40
CA ARG A 284 26.17 -13.35 -1.02
C ARG A 284 24.64 -13.47 -0.87
N LYS A 285 23.88 -12.53 -1.45
CA LYS A 285 22.41 -12.56 -1.40
C LYS A 285 21.82 -13.70 -2.22
N VAL A 286 22.43 -14.04 -3.36
CA VAL A 286 22.05 -15.24 -4.14
C VAL A 286 22.17 -16.48 -3.26
N GLY A 287 23.32 -16.66 -2.59
CA GLY A 287 23.53 -17.78 -1.67
C GLY A 287 22.53 -17.82 -0.51
N TYR A 288 22.12 -16.67 0.02
CA TYR A 288 21.10 -16.59 1.07
C TYR A 288 19.72 -17.02 0.57
N ILE A 289 19.26 -16.45 -0.55
CA ILE A 289 17.96 -16.80 -1.15
C ILE A 289 17.91 -18.29 -1.48
N GLN A 290 18.93 -18.83 -2.15
CA GLN A 290 18.98 -20.25 -2.49
C GLN A 290 19.16 -21.16 -1.26
N GLY A 291 19.83 -20.68 -0.20
CA GLY A 291 19.90 -21.38 1.08
C GLY A 291 18.52 -21.52 1.71
N ILE A 292 17.79 -20.41 1.85
CA ILE A 292 16.43 -20.38 2.39
C ILE A 292 15.50 -21.25 1.54
N ALA A 293 15.57 -21.12 0.21
CA ALA A 293 14.77 -21.89 -0.73
C ALA A 293 14.97 -23.40 -0.55
N ARG A 294 16.21 -23.87 -0.36
CA ARG A 294 16.52 -25.29 -0.12
C ARG A 294 16.04 -25.80 1.24
N GLU A 295 16.20 -25.02 2.30
CA GLU A 295 15.70 -25.36 3.64
C GLU A 295 14.17 -25.56 3.62
N VAL A 296 13.45 -24.69 2.91
CA VAL A 296 11.99 -24.78 2.79
C VAL A 296 11.58 -25.91 1.83
N ALA A 297 12.23 -26.04 0.67
CA ALA A 297 11.91 -27.06 -0.31
C ALA A 297 12.16 -28.49 0.19
N SER A 298 13.17 -28.68 1.05
CA SER A 298 13.46 -29.98 1.68
C SER A 298 12.57 -30.30 2.88
N GLY A 299 11.79 -29.34 3.37
CA GLY A 299 10.98 -29.46 4.59
C GLY A 299 11.77 -29.31 5.90
N ALA A 300 13.08 -29.01 5.84
CA ALA A 300 13.88 -28.71 7.03
C ALA A 300 13.40 -27.44 7.75
N LEU A 301 12.85 -26.47 6.99
CA LEU A 301 12.13 -25.32 7.49
C LEU A 301 10.67 -25.34 7.05
N ASP A 302 9.79 -25.76 7.96
CA ASP A 302 8.35 -25.67 7.76
C ASP A 302 7.84 -24.26 8.13
N LEU A 303 7.61 -23.44 7.11
CA LEU A 303 7.12 -22.07 7.26
C LEU A 303 5.66 -22.01 7.76
N GLU A 304 4.84 -23.02 7.44
CA GLU A 304 3.43 -23.04 7.86
C GLU A 304 3.31 -23.47 9.33
N ALA A 305 4.10 -24.44 9.77
CA ALA A 305 4.23 -24.73 11.20
C ALA A 305 4.77 -23.50 11.98
N LEU A 306 5.72 -22.77 11.41
CA LEU A 306 6.25 -21.55 12.00
C LEU A 306 5.21 -20.44 12.16
N ARG A 307 4.24 -20.32 11.24
CA ARG A 307 3.15 -19.34 11.32
C ARG A 307 2.42 -19.41 12.66
N HIS A 308 2.34 -20.59 13.28
CA HIS A 308 1.64 -20.83 14.54
C HIS A 308 2.57 -21.00 15.75
N ALA A 309 3.88 -20.99 15.55
CA ALA A 309 4.84 -21.14 16.64
C ALA A 309 4.80 -19.96 17.63
N PRO A 310 5.26 -20.15 18.88
CA PRO A 310 5.51 -19.05 19.81
C PRO A 310 6.52 -18.05 19.23
N ASP A 311 6.32 -16.76 19.53
CA ASP A 311 7.12 -15.66 18.97
C ASP A 311 8.65 -15.85 19.16
N GLU A 312 9.08 -16.31 20.34
CA GLU A 312 10.50 -16.57 20.64
C GLU A 312 11.08 -17.72 19.81
N GLU A 313 10.30 -18.79 19.59
CA GLU A 313 10.71 -19.91 18.74
C GLU A 313 10.82 -19.48 17.29
N LEU A 314 9.85 -18.70 16.81
CA LEU A 314 9.83 -18.16 15.46
C LEU A 314 11.05 -17.29 15.19
N ILE A 315 11.35 -16.35 16.08
CA ILE A 315 12.53 -15.48 15.98
C ILE A 315 13.80 -16.33 15.93
N ARG A 316 13.93 -17.31 16.83
CA ARG A 316 15.09 -18.20 16.89
C ARG A 316 15.29 -18.99 15.60
N LYS A 317 14.21 -19.58 15.05
CA LYS A 317 14.27 -20.37 13.81
C LYS A 317 14.56 -19.51 12.58
N LEU A 318 13.88 -18.37 12.42
CA LEU A 318 14.15 -17.46 11.30
C LEU A 318 15.55 -16.85 11.36
N SER A 319 16.02 -16.46 12.55
CA SER A 319 17.35 -15.84 12.71
C SER A 319 18.51 -16.84 12.61
N ALA A 320 18.22 -18.14 12.54
CA ALA A 320 19.24 -19.16 12.24
C ALA A 320 19.57 -19.21 10.74
N LEU A 321 18.71 -18.65 9.89
CA LEU A 321 18.94 -18.58 8.45
C LEU A 321 20.05 -17.57 8.13
N ASN A 322 20.95 -17.97 7.24
CA ASN A 322 22.02 -17.09 6.78
C ASN A 322 21.47 -15.80 6.17
N GLY A 323 21.91 -14.67 6.71
CA GLY A 323 21.46 -13.35 6.24
C GLY A 323 20.17 -12.84 6.87
N ILE A 324 19.54 -13.58 7.78
CA ILE A 324 18.36 -13.15 8.53
C ILE A 324 18.76 -12.90 10.00
N GLY A 325 18.54 -11.67 10.48
CA GLY A 325 18.75 -11.31 11.88
C GLY A 325 17.44 -11.20 12.65
N VAL A 326 17.56 -11.03 13.98
CA VAL A 326 16.40 -10.86 14.89
C VAL A 326 15.46 -9.74 14.42
N TRP A 327 16.02 -8.58 14.06
CA TRP A 327 15.21 -7.47 13.56
C TRP A 327 14.42 -7.86 12.31
N THR A 328 15.03 -8.56 11.35
CA THR A 328 14.33 -9.02 10.14
C THR A 328 13.22 -10.01 10.48
N ALA A 329 13.46 -10.94 11.41
CA ALA A 329 12.42 -11.86 11.88
C ALA A 329 11.25 -11.11 12.52
N GLU A 330 11.52 -10.11 13.36
CA GLU A 330 10.49 -9.24 13.96
C GLU A 330 9.71 -8.47 12.88
N MET A 331 10.36 -8.00 11.80
CA MET A 331 9.66 -7.35 10.69
C MET A 331 8.75 -8.31 9.93
N LEU A 332 9.17 -9.57 9.72
CA LEU A 332 8.34 -10.61 9.12
C LEU A 332 7.14 -10.96 10.02
N MET A 333 7.33 -10.97 11.34
CA MET A 333 6.22 -11.16 12.28
C MET A 333 5.16 -10.08 12.13
N ILE A 334 5.55 -8.81 11.94
CA ILE A 334 4.60 -7.70 11.73
C ILE A 334 3.99 -7.76 10.33
N PHE A 335 4.84 -7.74 9.30
CA PHE A 335 4.44 -7.46 7.91
C PHE A 335 4.18 -8.70 7.07
N SER A 336 4.20 -9.89 7.65
CA SER A 336 3.76 -11.12 6.98
C SER A 336 2.81 -11.91 7.85
N LEU A 337 3.15 -12.08 9.12
CA LEU A 337 2.36 -12.90 10.05
C LEU A 337 1.34 -12.12 10.87
N CYS A 338 1.33 -10.79 10.74
CA CYS A 338 0.42 -9.90 11.47
C CYS A 338 0.38 -10.14 12.98
N ARG A 339 1.52 -10.53 13.59
CA ARG A 339 1.63 -10.72 15.04
C ARG A 339 1.32 -9.39 15.73
N PRO A 340 0.42 -9.35 16.73
CA PRO A 340 -0.12 -8.08 17.25
C PRO A 340 0.83 -7.34 18.21
N ASP A 341 1.79 -8.04 18.82
CA ASP A 341 2.58 -7.52 19.95
C ASP A 341 4.10 -7.45 19.74
N VAL A 342 4.54 -7.01 18.56
CA VAL A 342 5.95 -6.87 18.22
C VAL A 342 6.40 -5.41 18.31
N LEU A 343 7.34 -5.13 19.22
CA LEU A 343 7.97 -3.83 19.37
C LEU A 343 9.48 -4.02 19.47
N SER A 344 10.17 -3.83 18.34
CA SER A 344 11.60 -4.17 18.20
C SER A 344 12.51 -3.11 18.81
N TRP A 345 13.48 -3.54 19.62
CA TRP A 345 14.60 -2.67 20.03
C TRP A 345 15.66 -2.54 18.93
N GLY A 346 15.80 -3.56 18.07
CA GLY A 346 16.75 -3.54 16.97
C GLY A 346 16.42 -2.47 15.92
N ASP A 347 15.18 -1.99 15.91
CA ASP A 347 14.69 -0.99 14.98
C ASP A 347 15.01 0.45 15.45
N LEU A 348 15.86 1.13 14.68
CA LEU A 348 16.26 2.51 14.96
C LEU A 348 15.09 3.50 14.82
N GLY A 349 14.17 3.25 13.89
CA GLY A 349 12.98 4.09 13.67
C GLY A 349 12.03 4.02 14.87
N ILE A 350 11.76 2.82 15.40
CA ILE A 350 10.98 2.64 16.62
C ILE A 350 11.66 3.33 17.81
N ARG A 351 12.96 3.12 18.00
CA ARG A 351 13.70 3.76 19.10
C ARG A 351 13.65 5.27 19.02
N ARG A 352 13.85 5.83 17.82
CA ARG A 352 13.78 7.28 17.58
C ARG A 352 12.37 7.81 17.79
N GLY A 353 11.36 7.18 17.19
CA GLY A 353 9.96 7.58 17.35
C GLY A 353 9.53 7.57 18.82
N MET A 354 10.00 6.59 19.59
CA MET A 354 9.73 6.52 21.02
C MET A 354 10.47 7.63 21.80
N ALA A 355 11.74 7.90 21.49
CA ALA A 355 12.46 9.01 22.08
C ALA A 355 11.73 10.34 21.83
N LEU A 356 11.29 10.59 20.60
CA LEU A 356 10.54 11.78 20.21
C LEU A 356 9.19 11.89 20.93
N LEU A 357 8.42 10.81 20.98
CA LEU A 357 7.13 10.78 21.68
C LEU A 357 7.25 11.19 23.15
N TYR A 358 8.36 10.82 23.79
CA TYR A 358 8.58 11.09 25.21
C TYR A 358 9.49 12.29 25.50
N GLY A 359 10.14 12.86 24.49
CA GLY A 359 11.13 13.93 24.65
C GLY A 359 12.42 13.46 25.30
N ASP A 360 12.82 12.20 25.09
CA ASP A 360 14.12 11.72 25.58
C ASP A 360 15.23 12.21 24.65
N ARG A 361 16.32 12.71 25.24
CA ARG A 361 17.57 12.95 24.50
C ARG A 361 18.19 11.65 24.02
N GLU A 362 18.08 10.59 24.82
CA GLU A 362 18.53 9.24 24.49
C GLU A 362 17.57 8.22 25.12
N LEU A 363 17.18 7.22 24.33
CA LEU A 363 16.34 6.12 24.79
C LEU A 363 17.20 4.96 25.29
N THR A 364 17.21 4.74 26.61
CA THR A 364 17.87 3.57 27.22
C THR A 364 17.03 2.30 27.08
N ARG A 365 17.68 1.13 27.13
CA ARG A 365 17.00 -0.18 27.04
C ARG A 365 15.95 -0.36 28.13
N GLU A 366 16.26 0.03 29.36
CA GLU A 366 15.33 -0.06 30.51
C GLU A 366 14.08 0.79 30.30
N ARG A 367 14.23 2.01 29.78
CA ARG A 367 13.09 2.89 29.47
C ARG A 367 12.23 2.30 28.35
N PHE A 368 12.87 1.76 27.32
CA PHE A 368 12.19 1.06 26.23
C PHE A 368 11.36 -0.11 26.76
N GLU A 369 11.95 -1.00 27.56
CA GLU A 369 11.23 -2.18 28.08
C GLU A 369 10.07 -1.80 29.01
N ARG A 370 10.25 -0.78 29.84
CA ARG A 370 9.16 -0.27 30.69
C ARG A 370 7.98 0.25 29.85
N ARG A 371 8.26 0.91 28.72
CA ARG A 371 7.23 1.43 27.81
C ARG A 371 6.62 0.32 26.97
N ARG A 372 7.41 -0.64 26.49
CA ARG A 372 6.95 -1.83 25.78
C ARG A 372 5.85 -2.56 26.56
N LYS A 373 6.05 -2.77 27.87
CA LYS A 373 5.06 -3.39 28.75
C LYS A 373 3.70 -2.68 28.79
N ARG A 374 3.67 -1.35 28.60
CA ARG A 374 2.43 -0.55 28.55
C ARG A 374 1.60 -0.85 27.30
N TYR A 375 2.26 -1.23 26.21
CA TYR A 375 1.64 -1.36 24.90
C TYR A 375 1.09 -2.76 24.62
N SER A 376 1.59 -3.78 25.30
CA SER A 376 1.11 -5.16 25.15
C SER A 376 -0.40 -5.29 25.43
N PRO A 377 -1.21 -5.93 24.55
CA PRO A 377 -0.80 -6.82 23.46
C PRO A 377 -0.74 -6.17 22.06
N TYR A 378 -0.52 -4.85 21.97
CA TYR A 378 -0.63 -4.06 20.73
C TYR A 378 0.70 -3.44 20.27
N GLY A 379 1.84 -4.04 20.63
CA GLY A 379 3.18 -3.56 20.28
C GLY A 379 3.35 -3.27 18.78
N SER A 380 2.79 -4.09 17.89
CA SER A 380 2.91 -3.90 16.44
C SER A 380 2.14 -2.67 15.95
N VAL A 381 0.95 -2.41 16.50
CA VAL A 381 0.21 -1.18 16.23
C VAL A 381 1.03 0.03 16.67
N VAL A 382 1.65 -0.04 17.85
CA VAL A 382 2.52 1.03 18.34
C VAL A 382 3.72 1.23 17.42
N SER A 383 4.35 0.16 16.92
CA SER A 383 5.45 0.24 15.95
C SER A 383 5.09 1.08 14.72
N LEU A 384 3.89 0.90 14.16
CA LEU A 384 3.38 1.71 13.04
C LEU A 384 3.34 3.21 13.34
N TYR A 385 2.85 3.58 14.53
CA TYR A 385 2.80 4.99 14.95
C TYR A 385 4.20 5.54 15.28
N LEU A 386 5.09 4.74 15.87
CA LEU A 386 6.46 5.20 16.17
C LEU A 386 7.28 5.44 14.90
N TRP A 387 7.15 4.60 13.87
CA TRP A 387 7.75 4.88 12.56
C TRP A 387 7.20 6.17 11.94
N SER A 388 5.89 6.39 12.06
CA SER A 388 5.26 7.62 11.59
C SER A 388 5.83 8.86 12.30
N ILE A 389 6.02 8.78 13.62
CA ILE A 389 6.63 9.87 14.40
C ILE A 389 8.09 10.12 13.98
N ALA A 390 8.88 9.06 13.79
CA ALA A 390 10.28 9.18 13.38
C ALA A 390 10.43 9.85 12.00
N GLY A 391 9.56 9.52 11.04
CA GLY A 391 9.58 10.12 9.70
C GLY A 391 9.11 11.58 9.66
N MET A 392 8.26 12.02 10.59
CA MET A 392 7.81 13.43 10.67
C MET A 392 8.95 14.41 10.99
N GLU A 393 9.88 14.02 11.85
CA GLU A 393 11.02 14.86 12.20
C GLU A 393 11.98 15.02 11.01
N GLU A 394 12.15 13.98 10.19
CA GLU A 394 13.00 14.04 8.99
C GLU A 394 12.43 15.00 7.94
N ALA A 395 11.11 14.97 7.73
CA ALA A 395 10.41 15.92 6.86
C ALA A 395 10.46 17.38 7.38
N LEU A 396 10.57 17.58 8.70
CA LEU A 396 10.70 18.89 9.33
C LEU A 396 12.16 19.38 9.39
N ALA A 397 13.12 18.47 9.58
CA ALA A 397 14.56 18.78 9.63
C ALA A 397 15.13 19.16 8.25
N VAL A 398 14.54 18.67 7.16
CA VAL A 398 14.88 19.11 5.80
C VAL A 398 14.38 20.54 5.52
N LYS A 399 13.45 21.08 6.33
CA LYS A 399 12.85 22.41 6.16
C LYS A 399 13.43 23.50 7.07
N LEU A 400 14.34 23.16 7.99
CA LEU A 400 14.97 24.15 8.87
C LEU A 400 16.46 24.29 8.50
N PRO A 401 16.94 25.48 8.11
CA PRO A 401 18.37 25.70 7.96
C PRO A 401 19.03 25.41 9.32
N ARG A 402 20.14 24.68 9.29
CA ARG A 402 20.99 24.53 10.47
C ARG A 402 21.52 25.92 10.80
N GLY A 403 20.93 26.54 11.83
CA GLY A 403 21.44 27.77 12.44
C GLY A 403 22.78 27.54 13.09
#